data_AF-A0A850KW68-F1
#
_entry.id   AF-A0A850KW68-F1
#
_cell.length_a   1.000
_cell.length_b   1.000
_cell.length_c   1.000
_cell.angle_alpha   90.00
_cell.angle_beta   90.00
_cell.angle_gamma   90.00
#
_symmetry.space_group_name_H-M   'P 1'
#
loop_
_entity.id
_entity.type
_entity.pdbx_description
1 polymer ?
#
loop_
_entity_poly.entity_id
_entity_poly.type
_entity_poly.pdbx_seq_one_letter_code
_entity_poly.pdbx_strand_id
1 'polypeptide(L)' 'LYGPVVDSITVVRRGKVRRAKLYYLRGRTGKSARIAEKKDFNRGKNAK' A
#
# COMPACT_ATOMS: atom_id res chain seq x y z
N LEU A 1 -11.39 -13.30 -2.98
CA LEU A 1 -9.93 -13.49 -3.06
C LEU A 1 -9.63 -14.93 -3.48
N TYR A 2 -10.25 -15.43 -4.56
CA TYR A 2 -10.23 -16.87 -4.89
C TYR A 2 -10.37 -17.05 -6.41
N GLY A 3 -9.58 -16.31 -7.18
CA GLY A 3 -9.54 -16.49 -8.64
C GLY A 3 -8.56 -17.61 -8.97
N PRO A 4 -8.87 -18.50 -9.93
CA PRO A 4 -8.01 -19.65 -10.25
C PRO A 4 -6.65 -19.25 -10.84
N VAL A 5 -6.49 -17.99 -11.27
CA VAL A 5 -5.26 -17.46 -11.89
C VAL A 5 -4.26 -16.93 -10.86
N VAL A 6 -4.69 -16.64 -9.61
CA VAL A 6 -3.83 -16.00 -8.61
C VAL A 6 -3.38 -17.03 -7.57
N ASP A 7 -2.07 -17.29 -7.52
CA ASP A 7 -1.44 -18.19 -6.56
C ASP A 7 -1.32 -17.55 -5.15
N SER A 8 -0.56 -16.46 -5.02
CA SER A 8 -0.29 -15.83 -3.72
C SER A 8 -0.12 -14.30 -3.82
N ILE A 9 -0.40 -13.60 -2.70
CA ILE A 9 -0.27 -12.14 -2.60
C ILE A 9 0.62 -11.80 -1.41
N THR A 10 1.77 -11.19 -1.68
CA THR A 10 2.71 -10.72 -0.67
C THR A 10 2.77 -9.19 -0.64
N VAL A 11 2.87 -8.61 0.55
CA VAL A 11 2.95 -7.14 0.71
C VAL A 11 4.39 -6.70 0.58
N VAL A 12 4.71 -6.02 -0.53
CA VAL A 12 6.08 -5.51 -0.78
C VAL A 12 6.35 -4.22 0.01
N ARG A 13 5.42 -3.25 -0.03
CA ARG A 13 5.52 -1.96 0.68
C ARG A 13 4.15 -1.45 1.09
N ARG A 14 4.09 -0.64 2.15
CA ARG A 14 2.85 0.02 2.62
C ARG A 14 2.94 1.51 2.36
N GLY A 15 2.02 2.07 1.58
CA GLY A 15 1.92 3.52 1.36
C GLY A 15 0.99 4.20 2.38
N LYS A 16 1.28 5.45 2.74
CA LYS A 16 0.38 6.29 3.55
C LYS A 16 -0.59 7.05 2.65
N VAL A 17 -1.88 6.71 2.71
CA VAL A 17 -2.94 7.32 1.89
C VAL A 17 -4.10 7.88 2.71
N ARG A 18 -4.65 9.00 2.22
CA ARG A 18 -5.88 9.71 2.68
C ARG A 18 -7.17 8.90 2.52
N ARG A 19 -7.35 8.40 1.30
CA ARG A 19 -8.63 7.92 0.76
C ARG A 19 -8.54 6.40 0.55
N ALA A 20 -9.63 5.69 0.81
CA ALA A 20 -9.71 4.24 0.56
C ALA A 20 -9.66 3.91 -0.94
N LYS A 21 -10.28 4.74 -1.78
CA LYS A 21 -10.25 4.62 -3.24
C LYS A 21 -9.19 5.54 -3.83
N LEU A 22 -8.25 4.97 -4.59
CA LEU A 22 -7.09 5.67 -5.15
C LEU A 22 -7.32 6.21 -6.58
N TYR A 23 -8.56 6.49 -6.97
CA TYR A 23 -8.88 6.97 -8.32
C TYR A 23 -8.22 8.32 -8.65
N TYR A 24 -7.89 9.12 -7.64
CA TYR A 24 -7.16 10.38 -7.83
C TYR A 24 -5.75 10.17 -8.40
N LEU A 25 -5.20 8.94 -8.35
CA LEU A 25 -3.93 8.61 -9.00
C LEU A 25 -4.06 8.47 -10.52
N ARG A 26 -5.27 8.20 -11.06
CA ARG A 26 -5.46 7.99 -12.50
C ARG A 26 -5.09 9.21 -13.35
N GLY A 27 -5.25 10.42 -12.80
CA GLY A 27 -4.89 11.67 -13.46
C GLY A 27 -3.53 12.24 -13.03
N ARG A 28 -2.77 11.53 -12.20
CA ARG A 28 -1.46 12.00 -11.69
C ARG A 28 -0.34 11.17 -12.28
N THR A 29 0.73 11.83 -12.69
CA THR A 29 1.92 11.17 -13.25
C THR A 29 3.21 11.69 -12.62
N GLY A 30 4.29 10.92 -12.79
CA GLY A 30 5.63 11.28 -12.32
C GLY A 30 5.70 11.51 -10.81
N LYS A 31 6.36 12.61 -10.41
CA LYS A 31 6.58 12.95 -8.99
C LYS A 31 5.27 13.15 -8.21
N SER A 32 4.21 13.65 -8.87
CA SER A 32 2.93 13.96 -8.25
C SER A 32 2.10 12.73 -7.84
N ALA A 33 2.38 11.58 -8.45
CA ALA A 33 1.72 10.31 -8.16
C ALA A 33 2.41 9.50 -7.06
N ARG A 34 3.64 9.89 -6.65
CA ARG A 34 4.42 9.15 -5.65
C ARG A 34 3.74 9.25 -4.28
N ILE A 35 3.48 8.09 -3.68
CA ILE A 35 2.94 7.96 -2.33
C ILE A 35 4.09 7.68 -1.37
N ALA A 36 4.13 8.42 -0.25
CA ALA A 36 5.10 8.21 0.80
C ALA A 36 4.87 6.86 1.50
N GLU A 37 5.96 6.18 1.84
CA GLU A 37 5.90 4.92 2.58
C GLU A 37 5.44 5.15 4.02
N LYS A 38 4.57 4.25 4.50
CA LYS A 38 4.17 4.17 5.89
C LYS A 38 5.28 3.45 6.65
N LYS A 39 6.16 4.23 7.27
CA LYS A 39 7.12 3.72 8.25
C LYS A 39 6.34 3.25 9.47
N ASP A 40 6.13 1.94 9.58
CA ASP A 40 5.50 1.32 10.75
C ASP A 40 6.52 1.31 11.91
N PHE A 41 6.68 2.46 12.58
CA PHE A 41 7.59 2.60 13.73
C PHE A 41 7.19 1.75 14.95
N ASN A 42 6.01 1.12 14.92
CA ASN A 42 5.42 0.45 16.08
C ASN A 42 5.52 -1.10 16.03
N ARG A 43 6.32 -1.67 15.12
CA ARG A 43 6.43 -3.13 14.94
C ARG A 43 7.25 -3.85 16.03
N GLY A 44 7.59 -3.17 17.13
CA GLY A 44 8.37 -3.72 18.25
C GLY A 44 7.58 -3.94 19.55
N LYS A 45 6.28 -3.65 19.61
CA LYS A 45 5.49 -3.72 20.87
C LYS A 45 4.59 -4.94 21.05
N ASN A 46 4.47 -5.80 20.03
CA ASN A 46 3.62 -7.00 20.06
C ASN A 46 4.41 -8.31 19.93
N ALA A 47 5.66 -8.32 20.41
CA ALA A 47 6.43 -9.54 20.64
C ALA A 47 6.55 -9.72 22.15
N LYS A 48 5.43 -10.07 22.78
CA LYS A 48 5.38 -10.55 24.17
C LYS A 48 4.26 -11.58 24.26
#